data_AF-A0A3C1S2G6-F1
#
_entry.id   AF-A0A3C1S2G6-F1
#
_cell.length_a   1.000
_cell.length_b   1.000
_cell.length_c   1.000
_cell.angle_alpha   90.00
_cell.angle_beta   90.00
_cell.angle_gamma   90.00
#
_symmetry.space_group_name_H-M   'P 1'
#
loop_
_entity.id
_entity.type
_entity.pdbx_description
1 polymer ?
#
loop_
_entity_poly.entity_id
_entity_poly.type
_entity_poly.pdbx_seq_one_letter_code
_entity_poly.pdbx_strand_id
1 'polypeptide(L)'
;MKPLSQTRKKVFFALLFLITCSYAQVNTGGNATKANHQKQIIGYITNWDAWKNNKAGVPGAGALTHLNIDYSKYTILNYSFFGVAKDGSLHSGDHRNKNIHKKGVSQEPNDIFFTDIYSSWDLHILFGEIEPLQYINEDAKKRAEAQGFEVEVNGRSWKQPTWGLSGNLPLPLHKETGAPGLLELAHKNGVKVMASIGGWSMCKHFPEMAADPVKKEKFIEDCKKLIATGFDGIDLDWQCTGPYSGINFFFTE
;
A
#
# COMPACT_ATOMS: atom_id res chain seq x y z
N MET A 1 73.28 1.69 27.56
CA MET A 1 72.15 2.63 27.64
C MET A 1 70.94 2.02 26.94
N LYS A 2 69.74 2.25 27.49
CA LYS A 2 68.44 1.67 27.13
C LYS A 2 67.97 2.00 25.68
N PRO A 3 66.97 1.25 25.14
CA PRO A 3 66.61 1.15 23.73
C PRO A 3 65.43 2.06 23.32
N LEU A 4 65.24 2.29 22.01
CA LEU A 4 63.97 2.72 21.40
C LEU A 4 63.61 1.67 20.33
N SER A 5 62.80 0.65 20.60
CA SER A 5 61.32 0.63 20.64
C SER A 5 60.63 1.10 19.35
N GLN A 6 60.17 0.10 18.58
CA GLN A 6 58.91 0.03 17.81
C GLN A 6 58.44 1.27 17.02
N THR A 7 58.34 1.10 15.70
CA THR A 7 57.03 1.31 15.05
C THR A 7 56.91 0.47 13.78
N ARG A 8 56.34 -0.74 13.91
CA ARG A 8 55.75 -1.44 12.77
C ARG A 8 54.57 -0.60 12.28
N LYS A 9 54.64 -0.09 11.05
CA LYS A 9 53.50 0.52 10.36
C LYS A 9 52.39 -0.53 10.24
N LYS A 10 51.41 -0.49 11.14
CA LYS A 10 50.13 -1.17 10.95
C LYS A 10 49.35 -0.33 9.94
N VAL A 11 49.33 -0.76 8.69
CA VAL A 11 48.36 -0.27 7.70
C VAL A 11 47.00 -0.80 8.14
N PHE A 12 46.21 0.06 8.78
CA PHE A 12 44.80 -0.20 9.05
C PHE A 12 44.04 0.01 7.75
N PHE A 13 43.70 -1.06 7.05
CA PHE A 13 42.65 -1.04 6.03
C PHE A 13 41.31 -0.91 6.76
N ALA A 14 40.77 0.30 6.84
CA ALA A 14 39.38 0.51 7.17
C ALA A 14 38.55 0.23 5.90
N LEU A 15 38.12 -1.03 5.71
CA LEU A 15 37.03 -1.32 4.78
C LEU A 15 35.73 -0.88 5.46
N LEU A 16 35.30 0.34 5.15
CA LEU A 16 33.91 0.75 5.38
C LEU A 16 33.06 0.00 4.34
N PHE A 17 32.48 -1.14 4.71
CA PHE A 17 31.39 -1.73 3.95
C PHE A 17 30.13 -0.89 4.18
N LEU A 18 29.98 0.17 3.38
CA LEU A 18 28.68 0.79 3.15
C LEU A 18 27.85 -0.22 2.36
N ILE A 19 27.09 -1.05 3.06
CA ILE A 19 26.00 -1.82 2.46
C ILE A 19 24.91 -0.80 2.13
N THR A 20 25.05 -0.12 1.00
CA THR A 20 23.94 0.58 0.38
C THR A 20 23.03 -0.50 -0.22
N CYS A 21 21.94 -0.84 0.48
CA CYS A 21 20.79 -1.50 -0.16
C CYS A 21 20.29 -0.56 -1.26
N SER A 22 20.87 -0.74 -2.44
CA SER A 22 20.50 0.01 -3.64
C SER A 22 19.28 -0.69 -4.20
N TYR A 23 18.09 -0.36 -3.67
CA TYR A 23 16.86 -0.67 -4.38
C TYR A 23 16.93 0.13 -5.68
N ALA A 24 16.99 -0.58 -6.81
CA ALA A 24 17.12 0.03 -8.12
C ALA A 24 15.82 0.74 -8.48
N GLN A 25 15.66 1.99 -8.05
CA GLN A 25 14.62 2.87 -8.57
C GLN A 25 14.80 2.99 -10.09
N VAL A 26 13.71 2.86 -10.85
CA VAL A 26 13.78 2.88 -12.30
C VAL A 26 14.16 4.29 -12.77
N ASN A 27 15.33 4.42 -13.41
CA ASN A 27 15.68 5.65 -14.11
C ASN A 27 14.92 5.68 -15.45
N THR A 28 13.92 6.56 -15.54
CA THR A 28 13.10 6.75 -16.75
C THR A 28 13.82 7.53 -17.86
N GLY A 29 15.10 7.87 -17.69
CA GLY A 29 15.92 8.61 -18.64
C GLY A 29 15.71 10.13 -18.60
N GLY A 30 14.77 10.62 -17.79
CA GLY A 30 14.49 12.05 -17.62
C GLY A 30 15.28 12.68 -16.47
N ASN A 31 15.94 13.80 -16.72
CA ASN A 31 16.72 14.54 -15.69
C ASN A 31 15.86 15.47 -14.82
N ALA A 32 14.63 15.78 -15.23
CA ALA A 32 13.74 16.65 -14.48
C ALA A 32 13.21 15.96 -13.22
N THR A 33 13.15 16.70 -12.12
CA THR A 33 12.62 16.25 -10.82
C THR A 33 11.62 17.27 -10.29
N LYS A 34 10.92 16.91 -9.20
CA LYS A 34 10.02 17.82 -8.48
C LYS A 34 10.71 19.08 -7.95
N ALA A 35 12.04 19.09 -7.84
CA ALA A 35 12.80 20.29 -7.46
C ALA A 35 12.91 21.32 -8.59
N ASN A 36 12.59 20.96 -9.84
CA ASN A 36 12.72 21.85 -10.99
C ASN A 36 11.48 22.70 -11.28
N HIS A 37 10.40 22.57 -10.50
CA HIS A 37 9.16 23.31 -10.70
C HIS A 37 8.37 23.46 -9.39
N GLN A 38 7.32 24.29 -9.39
CA GLN A 38 6.45 24.55 -8.23
C GLN A 38 5.04 23.94 -8.41
N LYS A 39 4.97 22.85 -9.17
CA LYS A 39 3.71 22.14 -9.49
C LYS A 39 3.61 20.88 -8.64
N GLN A 40 2.38 20.43 -8.41
CA GLN A 40 2.13 19.08 -7.93
C GLN A 40 2.13 18.10 -9.10
N ILE A 41 2.79 16.95 -8.94
CA ILE A 41 2.77 15.83 -9.89
C ILE A 41 2.19 14.64 -9.15
N ILE A 42 1.02 14.20 -9.61
CA ILE A 42 0.26 13.08 -9.03
C ILE A 42 0.44 11.86 -9.93
N GLY A 43 0.96 10.78 -9.36
CA GLY A 43 1.05 9.47 -10.03
C GLY A 43 0.06 8.49 -9.42
N TYR A 44 -0.55 7.63 -10.24
CA TYR A 44 -1.38 6.53 -9.73
C TYR A 44 -0.53 5.26 -9.65
N ILE A 45 -0.57 4.58 -8.50
CA ILE A 45 0.00 3.25 -8.30
C ILE A 45 -1.13 2.27 -8.06
N THR A 46 -1.16 1.20 -8.84
CA THR A 46 -2.26 0.24 -8.85
C THR A 46 -1.79 -1.11 -8.30
N ASN A 47 -2.58 -1.74 -7.44
CA ASN A 47 -2.21 -3.03 -6.84
C ASN A 47 -2.19 -4.18 -7.88
N TRP A 48 -3.03 -4.13 -8.91
CA TRP A 48 -3.13 -5.21 -9.90
C TRP A 48 -1.97 -5.24 -10.91
N ASP A 49 -1.27 -4.12 -11.12
CA ASP A 49 -0.15 -4.06 -12.07
C ASP A 49 1.04 -4.92 -11.62
N ALA A 50 1.16 -5.18 -10.31
CA ALA A 50 2.15 -6.11 -9.77
C ALA A 50 1.97 -7.55 -10.30
N TRP A 51 0.77 -7.93 -10.77
CA TRP A 51 0.54 -9.24 -11.40
C TRP A 51 0.97 -9.30 -12.87
N LYS A 52 1.23 -8.16 -13.52
CA LYS A 52 1.66 -8.13 -14.92
C LYS A 52 3.01 -8.82 -15.05
N ASN A 53 3.15 -9.62 -16.11
CA ASN A 53 4.37 -10.35 -16.43
C ASN A 53 4.81 -10.05 -17.87
N ASN A 54 5.67 -10.90 -18.41
CA ASN A 54 6.27 -10.79 -19.73
C ASN A 54 5.23 -10.59 -20.85
N LYS A 55 3.99 -11.09 -20.68
CA LYS A 55 2.89 -10.88 -21.63
C LYS A 55 2.44 -9.41 -21.73
N ALA A 56 2.68 -8.62 -20.69
CA ALA A 56 2.41 -7.19 -20.63
C ALA A 56 3.66 -6.33 -20.95
N GLY A 57 4.75 -6.94 -21.42
CA GLY A 57 5.98 -6.24 -21.77
C GLY A 57 6.89 -5.86 -20.59
N VAL A 58 6.67 -6.44 -19.40
CA VAL A 58 7.51 -6.23 -18.21
C VAL A 58 8.33 -7.48 -17.86
N PRO A 59 9.48 -7.35 -17.15
CA PRO A 59 10.37 -8.50 -16.90
C PRO A 59 9.76 -9.69 -16.15
N GLY A 60 8.70 -9.47 -15.37
CA GLY A 60 8.00 -10.49 -14.60
C GLY A 60 7.00 -9.88 -13.62
N ALA A 61 6.21 -10.74 -12.95
CA ALA A 61 5.37 -10.30 -11.83
C ALA A 61 6.23 -9.66 -10.73
N GLY A 62 5.71 -8.62 -10.09
CA GLY A 62 6.44 -7.77 -9.14
C GLY A 62 7.27 -6.65 -9.79
N ALA A 63 7.36 -6.59 -11.14
CA ALA A 63 8.09 -5.53 -11.83
C ALA A 63 7.43 -4.15 -11.71
N LEU A 64 6.10 -4.10 -11.58
CA LEU A 64 5.35 -2.84 -11.44
C LEU A 64 4.85 -2.70 -10.00
N THR A 65 5.76 -2.33 -9.09
CA THR A 65 5.50 -2.15 -7.66
C THR A 65 6.11 -0.83 -7.17
N HIS A 66 5.82 -0.47 -5.92
CA HIS A 66 6.34 0.73 -5.26
C HIS A 66 7.87 0.79 -5.18
N LEU A 67 8.55 -0.37 -5.23
CA LEU A 67 10.00 -0.46 -5.20
C LEU A 67 10.67 0.13 -6.46
N ASN A 68 9.94 0.16 -7.58
CA ASN A 68 10.46 0.58 -8.88
C ASN A 68 10.06 2.01 -9.26
N ILE A 69 9.48 2.77 -8.33
CA ILE A 69 9.11 4.18 -8.54
C ILE A 69 10.33 5.10 -8.38
N ASP A 70 10.53 6.02 -9.31
CA ASP A 70 11.39 7.19 -9.13
C ASP A 70 10.63 8.28 -8.37
N TYR A 71 10.76 8.28 -7.03
CA TYR A 71 10.07 9.21 -6.14
C TYR A 71 10.51 10.67 -6.32
N SER A 72 11.62 10.92 -7.04
CA SER A 72 12.03 12.29 -7.36
C SER A 72 11.09 12.97 -8.37
N LYS A 73 10.28 12.19 -9.11
CA LYS A 73 9.35 12.71 -10.13
C LYS A 73 7.99 13.13 -9.57
N TYR A 74 7.59 12.59 -8.42
CA TYR A 74 6.23 12.74 -7.90
C TYR A 74 6.21 13.59 -6.64
N THR A 75 5.17 14.41 -6.49
CA THR A 75 4.88 15.08 -5.22
C THR A 75 3.82 14.31 -4.43
N ILE A 76 2.92 13.61 -5.13
CA ILE A 76 1.83 12.83 -4.57
C ILE A 76 1.71 11.50 -5.34
N LEU A 77 1.42 10.41 -4.63
CA LEU A 77 1.04 9.13 -5.20
C LEU A 77 -0.36 8.75 -4.73
N ASN A 78 -1.22 8.33 -5.66
CA ASN A 78 -2.56 7.83 -5.36
C ASN A 78 -2.53 6.30 -5.41
N TYR A 79 -2.67 5.64 -4.26
CA TYR A 79 -2.80 4.19 -4.18
C TYR A 79 -4.20 3.78 -4.64
N SER A 80 -4.24 2.91 -5.64
CA SER A 80 -5.40 2.64 -6.45
C SER A 80 -5.71 1.13 -6.42
N PHE A 81 -6.89 0.72 -6.01
CA PHE A 81 -8.00 1.52 -5.49
C PHE A 81 -8.65 0.80 -4.31
N PHE A 82 -9.29 1.58 -3.44
CA PHE A 82 -10.33 1.07 -2.54
C PHE A 82 -11.70 1.22 -3.20
N GLY A 83 -12.65 0.36 -2.86
CA GLY A 83 -14.03 0.44 -3.35
C GLY A 83 -15.04 0.73 -2.26
N VAL A 84 -16.26 1.14 -2.65
CA VAL A 84 -17.37 1.38 -1.73
C VAL A 84 -18.39 0.23 -1.86
N ALA A 85 -18.70 -0.40 -0.73
CA ALA A 85 -19.71 -1.45 -0.65
C ALA A 85 -21.13 -0.88 -0.47
N LYS A 86 -22.15 -1.72 -0.63
CA LYS A 86 -23.57 -1.32 -0.56
C LYS A 86 -24.01 -0.69 0.77
N ASP A 87 -23.27 -0.93 1.85
CA ASP A 87 -23.53 -0.41 3.19
C ASP A 87 -22.68 0.83 3.53
N GLY A 88 -21.90 1.34 2.58
CA GLY A 88 -21.00 2.49 2.75
C GLY A 88 -19.60 2.15 3.25
N SER A 89 -19.30 0.90 3.61
CA SER A 89 -17.94 0.53 4.02
C SER A 89 -16.97 0.55 2.84
N LEU A 90 -15.69 0.77 3.16
CA LEU A 90 -14.61 0.59 2.20
C LEU A 90 -14.17 -0.87 2.12
N HIS A 91 -13.62 -1.27 0.98
CA HIS A 91 -12.98 -2.56 0.79
C HIS A 91 -11.76 -2.46 -0.14
N SER A 92 -10.84 -3.43 -0.04
CA SER A 92 -9.73 -3.56 -0.99
C SER A 92 -10.22 -3.74 -2.43
N GLY A 93 -9.46 -3.20 -3.40
CA GLY A 93 -9.69 -3.41 -4.82
C GLY A 93 -9.70 -4.89 -5.24
N ASP A 94 -8.97 -5.75 -4.53
CA ASP A 94 -8.94 -7.19 -4.83
C ASP A 94 -10.21 -7.92 -4.34
N HIS A 95 -10.99 -7.32 -3.44
CA HIS A 95 -12.33 -7.81 -3.04
C HIS A 95 -13.45 -7.37 -3.99
N ARG A 96 -13.13 -6.61 -5.05
CA ARG A 96 -14.12 -6.16 -6.03
C ARG A 96 -14.85 -7.34 -6.66
N ASN A 97 -16.17 -7.26 -6.68
CA ASN A 97 -17.00 -8.16 -7.44
C ASN A 97 -16.72 -7.99 -8.95
N LYS A 98 -16.10 -9.00 -9.57
CA LYS A 98 -15.75 -8.97 -11.01
C LYS A 98 -16.97 -8.85 -11.93
N ASN A 99 -18.16 -9.17 -11.43
CA ASN A 99 -19.43 -9.04 -12.15
C ASN A 99 -20.19 -7.74 -11.83
N ILE A 100 -19.60 -6.77 -11.14
CA ILE A 100 -20.27 -5.53 -10.70
C ILE A 100 -20.90 -4.71 -11.84
N HIS A 101 -20.39 -4.88 -13.06
CA HIS A 101 -20.90 -4.28 -14.29
C HIS A 101 -22.25 -4.89 -14.75
N LYS A 102 -22.64 -6.07 -14.25
CA LYS A 102 -23.89 -6.74 -14.62
C LYS A 102 -25.06 -6.15 -13.83
N LYS A 103 -26.22 -6.09 -14.49
CA LYS A 103 -27.48 -5.62 -13.88
C LYS A 103 -27.82 -6.48 -12.65
N GLY A 104 -28.23 -5.82 -11.57
CA GLY A 104 -28.63 -6.48 -10.31
C GLY A 104 -27.49 -6.98 -9.43
N VAL A 105 -26.24 -6.93 -9.89
CA VAL A 105 -25.08 -7.34 -9.06
C VAL A 105 -24.67 -6.18 -8.14
N SER A 106 -24.42 -6.46 -6.86
CA SER A 106 -23.97 -5.48 -5.87
C SER A 106 -22.54 -5.78 -5.41
N GLN A 107 -21.89 -4.78 -4.84
CA GLN A 107 -20.68 -5.00 -4.04
C GLN A 107 -21.09 -5.22 -2.59
N GLU A 108 -20.73 -6.39 -2.06
CA GLU A 108 -20.92 -6.70 -0.65
C GLU A 108 -19.79 -6.10 0.20
N PRO A 109 -20.04 -5.82 1.49
CA PRO A 109 -18.99 -5.39 2.42
C PRO A 109 -17.85 -6.41 2.46
N ASN A 110 -16.63 -5.92 2.59
CA ASN A 110 -15.43 -6.74 2.72
C ASN A 110 -14.33 -5.96 3.44
N ASP A 111 -13.19 -6.60 3.69
CA ASP A 111 -12.10 -6.01 4.43
C ASP A 111 -11.44 -4.86 3.64
N ILE A 112 -11.00 -3.83 4.37
CA ILE A 112 -10.36 -2.65 3.78
C ILE A 112 -8.99 -2.99 3.16
N PHE A 113 -8.33 -4.04 3.66
CA PHE A 113 -7.11 -4.62 3.08
C PHE A 113 -7.33 -6.12 2.87
N PHE A 114 -6.85 -6.66 1.74
CA PHE A 114 -6.87 -8.09 1.50
C PHE A 114 -5.70 -8.75 2.25
N THR A 115 -6.02 -9.52 3.31
CA THR A 115 -5.01 -10.01 4.27
C THR A 115 -4.32 -11.32 3.86
N ASP A 116 -4.84 -12.03 2.86
CA ASP A 116 -4.13 -13.15 2.24
C ASP A 116 -2.98 -12.64 1.35
N ILE A 117 -1.78 -12.70 1.92
CA ILE A 117 -0.53 -12.25 1.30
C ILE A 117 -0.12 -13.01 0.03
N TYR A 118 -0.80 -14.12 -0.30
CA TYR A 118 -0.53 -14.90 -1.51
C TYR A 118 -1.49 -14.55 -2.65
N SER A 119 -2.66 -13.99 -2.31
CA SER A 119 -3.72 -13.67 -3.26
C SER A 119 -3.83 -12.17 -3.57
N SER A 120 -3.09 -11.33 -2.85
CA SER A 120 -3.08 -9.88 -3.02
C SER A 120 -1.68 -9.27 -2.85
N TRP A 121 -1.45 -8.16 -3.53
CA TRP A 121 -0.27 -7.32 -3.35
C TRP A 121 -0.49 -6.17 -2.37
N ASP A 122 -1.69 -6.02 -1.79
CA ASP A 122 -2.02 -4.88 -0.94
C ASP A 122 -1.01 -4.69 0.18
N LEU A 123 -0.81 -5.72 1.01
CA LEU A 123 0.09 -5.63 2.15
C LEU A 123 1.56 -5.46 1.71
N HIS A 124 1.97 -6.16 0.64
CA HIS A 124 3.33 -6.07 0.11
C HIS A 124 3.66 -4.68 -0.44
N ILE A 125 2.69 -4.05 -1.12
CA ILE A 125 2.87 -2.70 -1.67
C ILE A 125 2.79 -1.67 -0.55
N LEU A 126 1.78 -1.72 0.31
CA LEU A 126 1.55 -0.69 1.31
C LEU A 126 2.56 -0.74 2.46
N PHE A 127 2.83 -1.94 2.97
CA PHE A 127 3.61 -2.17 4.19
C PHE A 127 4.97 -2.82 3.93
N GLY A 128 5.27 -3.22 2.70
CA GLY A 128 6.59 -3.75 2.33
C GLY A 128 6.67 -5.26 2.46
N GLU A 129 7.89 -5.80 2.54
CA GLU A 129 8.10 -7.24 2.62
C GLU A 129 7.45 -7.83 3.88
N ILE A 130 6.58 -8.82 3.70
CA ILE A 130 5.83 -9.46 4.76
C ILE A 130 6.50 -10.78 5.19
N GLU A 131 6.71 -10.96 6.49
CA GLU A 131 7.04 -12.23 7.13
C GLU A 131 5.76 -12.88 7.68
N PRO A 132 5.22 -13.93 7.02
CA PRO A 132 4.03 -14.63 7.50
C PRO A 132 4.37 -15.54 8.69
N LEU A 133 4.21 -15.04 9.90
CA LEU A 133 4.50 -15.81 11.10
C LEU A 133 3.42 -16.87 11.34
N GLN A 134 3.84 -18.13 11.36
CA GLN A 134 2.98 -19.30 11.61
C GLN A 134 2.85 -19.66 13.09
N TYR A 135 3.60 -18.97 13.96
CA TYR A 135 3.64 -19.21 15.39
C TYR A 135 4.06 -17.94 16.12
N ILE A 136 3.39 -17.64 17.24
CA ILE A 136 3.64 -16.45 18.05
C ILE A 136 4.38 -16.87 19.33
N ASN A 137 5.70 -16.71 19.32
CA ASN A 137 6.54 -16.74 20.53
C ASN A 137 6.66 -15.32 21.14
N GLU A 138 7.41 -15.18 22.22
CA GLU A 138 7.63 -13.88 22.90
C GLU A 138 8.26 -12.82 21.97
N ASP A 139 9.22 -13.23 21.12
CA ASP A 139 9.86 -12.32 20.17
C ASP A 139 8.88 -11.84 19.08
N ALA A 140 8.13 -12.77 18.50
CA ALA A 140 7.06 -12.50 17.54
C ALA A 140 6.00 -11.57 18.13
N LYS A 141 5.58 -11.79 19.38
CA LYS A 141 4.63 -10.91 20.07
C LYS A 141 5.18 -9.50 20.21
N LYS A 142 6.42 -9.35 20.67
CA LYS A 142 7.07 -8.04 20.81
C LYS A 142 7.15 -7.29 19.48
N ARG A 143 7.52 -7.99 18.40
CA ARG A 143 7.60 -7.42 17.04
C ARG A 143 6.21 -7.05 16.50
N ALA A 144 5.22 -7.90 16.73
CA ALA A 144 3.82 -7.66 16.37
C ALA A 144 3.26 -6.40 17.06
N GLU A 145 3.45 -6.29 18.38
CA GLU A 145 2.98 -5.13 19.15
C GLU A 145 3.68 -3.84 18.74
N ALA A 146 4.97 -3.91 18.39
CA ALA A 146 5.70 -2.76 17.84
C ALA A 146 5.12 -2.27 16.49
N GLN A 147 4.41 -3.14 15.77
CA GLN A 147 3.72 -2.83 14.51
C GLN A 147 2.20 -2.64 14.71
N GLY A 148 1.75 -2.51 15.97
CA GLY A 148 0.36 -2.23 16.32
C GLY A 148 -0.58 -3.44 16.27
N PHE A 149 -0.04 -4.66 16.16
CA PHE A 149 -0.85 -5.87 16.27
C PHE A 149 -1.09 -6.25 17.73
N GLU A 150 -2.29 -6.72 18.03
CA GLU A 150 -2.64 -7.37 19.28
C GLU A 150 -2.61 -8.89 19.08
N VAL A 151 -1.75 -9.58 19.84
CA VAL A 151 -1.57 -11.04 19.77
C VAL A 151 -1.27 -11.65 21.15
N GLU A 152 -1.48 -12.95 21.29
CA GLU A 152 -1.11 -13.72 22.48
C GLU A 152 -0.02 -14.74 22.16
N VAL A 153 0.86 -15.01 23.13
CA VAL A 153 1.88 -16.06 23.00
C VAL A 153 1.19 -17.42 22.89
N ASN A 154 1.58 -18.24 21.92
CA ASN A 154 0.87 -19.46 21.50
C ASN A 154 -0.56 -19.23 20.98
N GLY A 155 -0.98 -17.99 20.82
CA GLY A 155 -2.25 -17.62 20.21
C GLY A 155 -2.31 -18.04 18.73
N ARG A 156 -3.53 -18.09 18.19
CA ARG A 156 -3.79 -18.47 16.78
C ARG A 156 -4.43 -17.36 15.97
N SER A 157 -4.66 -16.21 16.59
CA SER A 157 -5.32 -15.06 16.02
C SER A 157 -4.56 -13.78 16.31
N TRP A 158 -4.87 -12.76 15.53
CA TRP A 158 -4.32 -11.42 15.64
C TRP A 158 -5.41 -10.39 15.40
N LYS A 159 -5.22 -9.19 15.95
CA LYS A 159 -5.99 -7.99 15.59
C LYS A 159 -5.02 -6.89 15.19
N GLN A 160 -5.45 -6.04 14.26
CA GLN A 160 -4.81 -4.78 13.97
C GLN A 160 -5.88 -3.68 14.11
N PRO A 161 -5.99 -3.05 15.30
CA PRO A 161 -7.04 -2.08 15.61
C PRO A 161 -7.05 -0.85 14.70
N THR A 162 -5.88 -0.38 14.25
CA THR A 162 -5.76 0.76 13.32
C THR A 162 -6.40 0.44 11.98
N TRP A 163 -6.21 -0.79 11.49
CA TRP A 163 -6.86 -1.26 10.26
C TRP A 163 -8.33 -1.62 10.48
N GLY A 164 -8.73 -1.86 11.73
CA GLY A 164 -10.03 -2.41 12.08
C GLY A 164 -10.19 -3.87 11.64
N LEU A 165 -9.09 -4.61 11.53
CA LEU A 165 -9.06 -5.98 11.02
C LEU A 165 -8.62 -6.97 12.11
N SER A 166 -9.03 -8.22 11.94
CA SER A 166 -8.58 -9.35 12.74
C SER A 166 -8.55 -10.61 11.88
N GLY A 167 -7.69 -11.55 12.23
CA GLY A 167 -7.53 -12.77 11.45
C GLY A 167 -6.90 -13.89 12.25
N ASN A 168 -6.73 -15.02 11.57
CA ASN A 168 -5.97 -16.16 12.08
C ASN A 168 -4.56 -16.18 11.49
N LEU A 169 -3.70 -17.04 12.02
CA LEU A 169 -2.38 -17.27 11.44
C LEU A 169 -2.46 -17.69 9.95
N PRO A 170 -1.49 -17.28 9.11
CA PRO A 170 -0.29 -16.53 9.48
C PRO A 170 -0.55 -15.07 9.86
N LEU A 171 0.23 -14.54 10.81
CA LEU A 171 0.27 -13.12 11.12
C LEU A 171 1.07 -12.40 10.02
N PRO A 172 0.49 -11.44 9.27
CA PRO A 172 1.16 -10.76 8.16
C PRO A 172 2.05 -9.62 8.69
N LEU A 173 3.15 -9.96 9.33
CA LEU A 173 4.04 -8.98 9.96
C LEU A 173 4.98 -8.34 8.94
N HIS A 174 5.20 -7.03 8.98
CA HIS A 174 6.28 -6.42 8.19
C HIS A 174 7.64 -6.94 8.68
N LYS A 175 8.48 -7.35 7.73
CA LYS A 175 9.83 -7.83 8.03
C LYS A 175 10.76 -6.63 8.19
N GLU A 176 11.23 -6.39 9.41
CA GLU A 176 12.01 -5.19 9.79
C GLU A 176 13.33 -5.04 9.04
N THR A 177 13.85 -6.13 8.48
CA THR A 177 15.06 -6.15 7.65
C THR A 177 14.77 -6.29 6.16
N GLY A 178 13.49 -6.36 5.80
CA GLY A 178 13.00 -6.53 4.44
C GLY A 178 12.85 -5.22 3.69
N ALA A 179 12.27 -5.31 2.49
CA ALA A 179 11.98 -4.13 1.69
C ALA A 179 10.89 -3.25 2.35
N PRO A 180 11.05 -1.92 2.36
CA PRO A 180 10.06 -1.00 2.92
C PRO A 180 8.79 -0.93 2.05
N GLY A 181 7.67 -0.54 2.67
CA GLY A 181 6.39 -0.31 1.98
C GLY A 181 6.30 1.03 1.24
N LEU A 182 5.24 1.21 0.47
CA LEU A 182 4.93 2.45 -0.26
C LEU A 182 4.82 3.64 0.69
N LEU A 183 4.10 3.48 1.80
CA LEU A 183 3.88 4.56 2.77
C LEU A 183 5.23 5.04 3.32
N GLU A 184 6.08 4.11 3.76
CA GLU A 184 7.42 4.41 4.27
C GLU A 184 8.32 5.06 3.20
N LEU A 185 8.43 4.44 2.01
CA LEU A 185 9.29 4.95 0.95
C LEU A 185 8.87 6.33 0.45
N ALA A 186 7.56 6.57 0.30
CA ALA A 186 7.04 7.85 -0.14
C ALA A 186 7.39 8.95 0.87
N HIS A 187 7.09 8.73 2.15
CA HIS A 187 7.37 9.71 3.22
C HIS A 187 8.86 10.00 3.35
N LYS A 188 9.71 8.96 3.28
CA LYS A 188 11.18 9.11 3.29
C LYS A 188 11.69 9.98 2.14
N ASN A 189 10.97 10.03 1.02
CA ASN A 189 11.31 10.85 -0.13
C ASN A 189 10.50 12.17 -0.21
N GLY A 190 9.76 12.53 0.84
CA GLY A 190 8.91 13.72 0.85
C GLY A 190 7.83 13.69 -0.23
N VAL A 191 7.22 12.51 -0.43
CA VAL A 191 6.07 12.27 -1.33
C VAL A 191 4.88 11.91 -0.46
N LYS A 192 3.73 12.53 -0.72
CA LYS A 192 2.47 12.19 -0.04
C LYS A 192 1.82 10.98 -0.69
N VAL A 193 1.10 10.17 0.09
CA VAL A 193 0.32 9.05 -0.42
C VAL A 193 -1.16 9.26 -0.11
N MET A 194 -2.00 9.30 -1.14
CA MET A 194 -3.45 9.37 -1.01
C MET A 194 -4.06 7.98 -1.20
N ALA A 195 -5.09 7.66 -0.42
CA ALA A 195 -5.92 6.50 -0.69
C ALA A 195 -6.98 6.88 -1.73
N SER A 196 -6.88 6.33 -2.94
CA SER A 196 -7.86 6.58 -4.00
C SER A 196 -9.02 5.61 -3.91
N ILE A 197 -10.23 6.16 -3.82
CA ILE A 197 -11.47 5.41 -3.62
C ILE A 197 -12.34 5.53 -4.87
N GLY A 198 -12.76 4.40 -5.43
CA GLY A 198 -13.67 4.32 -6.56
C GLY A 198 -12.99 3.89 -7.86
N GLY A 199 -12.86 4.84 -8.79
CA GLY A 199 -12.57 4.58 -10.19
C GLY A 199 -13.75 3.92 -10.90
N TRP A 200 -13.57 3.65 -12.20
CA TRP A 200 -14.63 3.14 -13.08
C TRP A 200 -15.37 1.91 -12.52
N SER A 201 -14.64 0.99 -11.88
CA SER A 201 -15.17 -0.31 -11.50
C SER A 201 -15.64 -0.42 -10.05
N MET A 202 -15.45 0.60 -9.20
CA MET A 202 -15.79 0.51 -7.77
C MET A 202 -16.51 1.75 -7.21
N CYS A 203 -17.05 2.59 -8.09
CA CYS A 203 -17.81 3.79 -7.74
C CYS A 203 -19.34 3.57 -7.63
N LYS A 204 -19.86 2.36 -7.89
CA LYS A 204 -21.30 2.06 -7.98
C LYS A 204 -22.12 2.58 -6.81
N HIS A 205 -21.63 2.39 -5.58
CA HIS A 205 -22.37 2.69 -4.36
C HIS A 205 -22.11 4.10 -3.82
N PHE A 206 -21.35 4.95 -4.53
CA PHE A 206 -21.14 6.35 -4.12
C PHE A 206 -22.45 7.14 -3.95
N PRO A 207 -23.43 7.09 -4.88
CA PRO A 207 -24.68 7.84 -4.72
C PRO A 207 -25.45 7.43 -3.46
N GLU A 208 -25.57 6.12 -3.22
CA GLU A 208 -26.28 5.55 -2.07
C GLU A 208 -25.56 5.89 -0.75
N MET A 209 -24.23 5.77 -0.74
CA MET A 209 -23.40 6.11 0.40
C MET A 209 -23.47 7.61 0.72
N ALA A 210 -23.45 8.49 -0.30
CA ALA A 210 -23.51 9.93 -0.11
C ALA A 210 -24.90 10.43 0.34
N ALA A 211 -25.98 9.75 -0.07
CA ALA A 211 -27.35 10.13 0.27
C ALA A 211 -27.79 9.68 1.67
N ASP A 212 -27.29 8.54 2.15
CA ASP A 212 -27.69 7.94 3.44
C ASP A 212 -26.73 8.36 4.57
N PRO A 213 -27.20 8.99 5.66
CA PRO A 213 -26.34 9.44 6.75
C PRO A 213 -25.61 8.30 7.47
N VAL A 214 -26.21 7.12 7.59
CA VAL A 214 -25.59 5.95 8.26
C VAL A 214 -24.46 5.40 7.39
N LYS A 215 -24.70 5.27 6.09
CA LYS A 215 -23.66 4.80 5.15
C LYS A 215 -22.51 5.80 5.04
N LYS A 216 -22.83 7.10 5.04
CA LYS A 216 -21.85 8.18 5.03
C LYS A 216 -20.97 8.18 6.27
N GLU A 217 -21.56 7.97 7.45
CA GLU A 217 -20.80 7.84 8.69
C GLU A 217 -19.83 6.65 8.61
N LYS A 218 -20.30 5.48 8.14
CA LYS A 218 -19.44 4.31 7.95
C LYS A 218 -18.28 4.58 6.98
N PHE A 219 -18.56 5.23 5.86
CA PHE A 219 -17.56 5.65 4.88
C PHE A 219 -16.50 6.58 5.50
N ILE A 220 -16.93 7.57 6.29
CA ILE A 220 -16.05 8.53 6.95
C ILE A 220 -15.15 7.82 7.98
N GLU A 221 -15.69 6.86 8.75
CA GLU A 221 -14.89 6.08 9.70
C GLU A 221 -13.83 5.23 9.00
N ASP A 222 -14.14 4.61 7.87
CA ASP A 222 -13.14 3.86 7.10
C ASP A 222 -12.09 4.78 6.45
N CYS A 223 -12.48 5.99 6.01
CA CYS A 223 -11.53 7.01 5.57
C CYS A 223 -10.56 7.42 6.70
N LYS A 224 -11.05 7.56 7.94
CA LYS A 224 -10.21 7.84 9.11
C LYS A 224 -9.23 6.70 9.38
N LYS A 225 -9.63 5.43 9.23
CA LYS A 225 -8.74 4.27 9.37
C LYS A 225 -7.62 4.29 8.34
N LEU A 226 -7.92 4.62 7.08
CA LEU A 226 -6.88 4.78 6.05
C LEU A 226 -5.87 5.86 6.42
N ILE A 227 -6.34 7.04 6.83
CA ILE A 227 -5.45 8.12 7.29
C ILE A 227 -4.61 7.66 8.50
N ALA A 228 -5.23 7.01 9.48
CA ALA A 228 -4.54 6.48 10.66
C ALA A 228 -3.50 5.39 10.33
N THR A 229 -3.67 4.69 9.21
CA THR A 229 -2.73 3.68 8.71
C THR A 229 -1.46 4.31 8.11
N GLY A 230 -1.48 5.59 7.78
CA GLY A 230 -0.34 6.33 7.24
C GLY A 230 -0.58 7.03 5.91
N PHE A 231 -1.80 6.97 5.36
CA PHE A 231 -2.15 7.78 4.19
C PHE A 231 -2.25 9.28 4.57
N ASP A 232 -1.75 10.16 3.71
CA ASP A 232 -1.80 11.62 3.89
C ASP A 232 -3.18 12.22 3.61
N GLY A 233 -4.06 11.44 2.97
CA GLY A 233 -5.43 11.86 2.70
C GLY A 233 -6.18 10.91 1.77
N ILE A 234 -7.37 11.37 1.36
CA ILE A 234 -8.30 10.61 0.52
C ILE A 234 -8.45 11.28 -0.84
N ASP A 235 -8.41 10.49 -1.91
CA ASP A 235 -8.76 10.86 -3.27
C ASP A 235 -10.10 10.18 -3.63
N LEU A 236 -11.11 10.96 -4.05
CA LEU A 236 -12.44 10.43 -4.40
C LEU A 236 -12.61 10.40 -5.92
N ASP A 237 -12.43 9.22 -6.49
CA ASP A 237 -12.56 8.99 -7.93
C ASP A 237 -13.96 8.47 -8.30
N TRP A 238 -14.97 9.34 -8.12
CA TRP A 238 -16.37 9.02 -8.43
C TRP A 238 -16.66 9.21 -9.93
N GLN A 239 -16.60 8.11 -10.68
CA GLN A 239 -16.85 8.10 -12.14
C GLN A 239 -18.18 7.41 -12.48
N CYS A 240 -19.30 8.11 -12.69
CA CYS A 240 -19.45 9.58 -12.78
C CYS A 240 -20.57 10.08 -11.86
N THR A 241 -20.49 11.35 -11.50
CA THR A 241 -21.55 12.11 -10.83
C THR A 241 -22.64 12.49 -11.85
N GLY A 242 -23.91 12.15 -11.57
CA GLY A 242 -25.05 12.46 -12.45
C GLY A 242 -26.29 11.64 -12.10
N PRO A 243 -27.49 11.95 -12.65
CA PRO A 243 -28.76 11.31 -12.31
C PRO A 243 -28.89 9.85 -12.80
N TYR A 244 -27.77 9.18 -13.11
CA TYR A 244 -27.73 7.92 -13.83
C TYR A 244 -27.48 6.74 -12.89
N SER A 245 -28.22 5.66 -13.11
CA SER A 245 -28.02 4.40 -12.38
C SER A 245 -27.03 3.50 -13.15
N GLY A 246 -25.82 3.30 -12.61
CA GLY A 246 -24.89 2.25 -13.07
C GLY A 246 -23.45 2.69 -13.41
N ILE A 247 -22.60 1.70 -13.68
CA ILE A 247 -21.15 1.80 -14.00
C ILE A 247 -20.90 2.02 -15.51
N ASN A 248 -21.88 1.83 -16.38
CA ASN A 248 -21.65 1.82 -17.83
C ASN A 248 -22.19 3.09 -18.48
N PHE A 249 -21.32 4.08 -18.68
CA PHE A 249 -21.53 5.08 -19.73
C PHE A 249 -21.07 4.47 -21.05
N PHE A 250 -22.00 4.26 -21.98
CA PHE A 250 -21.64 4.19 -23.39
C PHE A 250 -21.73 5.63 -23.90
N PHE A 251 -20.59 6.25 -24.21
CA PHE A 251 -20.59 7.45 -25.03
C PHE A 251 -21.10 7.02 -26.41
N THR A 252 -22.36 7.31 -26.71
CA THR A 252 -22.82 7.29 -28.09
C THR A 252 -22.25 8.54 -28.75
N GLU A 253 -21.44 8.35 -29.81
CA GLU A 253 -21.03 9.45 -30.71
C GLU A 253 -22.23 10.19 -31.29
#